data_AF-A0A957F1Q7-F1
#
_entry.id   AF-A0A957F1Q7-F1
#
_cell.length_a   1.000
_cell.length_b   1.000
_cell.length_c   1.000
_cell.angle_alpha   90.00
_cell.angle_beta   90.00
_cell.angle_gamma   90.00
#
_symmetry.space_group_name_H-M   'P 1'
#
loop_
_entity.id
_entity.type
_entity.pdbx_description
1 polymer ?
#
loop_
_entity_poly.entity_id
_entity_poly.type
_entity_poly.pdbx_seq_one_letter_code
_entity_poly.pdbx_strand_id
1 'polypeptide(L)'
;MSSLRDFEYIPVVELDEYDAEWRAKRQSVPIDGREALYVELIEALLRKRPLTSKRYARTMQAFTHRGLPWLAKSQVLDVYQRLCDQGHMAFDPEARVALQTKPVRSQAGVTVVTVLTKPYPCPGECIFCPTDVRMPKSYLHDEPGAQRAERYKFDPYAQTAGRIQALDQIGHPVDKIELLILGGTWSSYRRDYQEWFVKRCFDAMNGVESATLAEAQARNVHAARRNVGLVVETRQDFITPEELRWFRQLGVTKVQIGIQSVDDRVLALNRRGHDVQATRDAFRLLRLAGYKIHGHWMPNLFGATPESDVAEYGRLWSDPGLHPDELKIYPTMLLANAELYAYWQRGEYRPYTEEEVVDVLARCKVQTPRTVRLTRIIRDIPTTNVVEGFKKANLRQIAQQRLQAQGLRCQCIRCREVRRQEVSPEDLTLTVETYETDATTEHFLSFVTADDRIAGFLRLSLPHADADLPIPELAGHAMIREVHVYGPVLGLGEESQGEAQHMGLGTRLVERAKAMAREAGYGRIAVISAIGTQAYYHKHGFEVDGLYMTAML
;
A
#
# COMPACT_ATOMS: atom_id res chain seq x y z
N MET A 1 -10.87 -24.78 -30.76
CA MET A 1 -10.63 -25.76 -29.68
C MET A 1 -9.13 -25.97 -29.58
N SER A 2 -8.46 -25.23 -28.69
CA SER A 2 -7.02 -25.36 -28.43
C SER A 2 -6.86 -25.69 -26.95
N SER A 3 -6.15 -26.78 -26.69
CA SER A 3 -6.09 -27.52 -25.42
C SER A 3 -5.76 -26.62 -24.23
N LEU A 4 -6.68 -26.58 -23.26
CA LEU A 4 -6.41 -26.25 -21.88
C LEU A 4 -5.22 -27.09 -21.42
N ARG A 5 -4.06 -26.47 -21.17
CA ARG A 5 -3.04 -27.13 -20.37
C ARG A 5 -3.57 -27.16 -18.95
N ASP A 6 -3.74 -28.37 -18.42
CA ASP A 6 -4.14 -28.63 -17.06
C ASP A 6 -3.24 -27.87 -16.09
N PHE A 7 -3.85 -27.24 -15.08
CA PHE A 7 -3.13 -26.60 -13.99
C PHE A 7 -2.51 -27.69 -13.12
N GLU A 8 -1.24 -27.99 -13.34
CA GLU A 8 -0.49 -28.84 -12.42
C GLU A 8 -0.15 -28.01 -11.17
N TYR A 9 -0.74 -28.40 -10.04
CA TYR A 9 -0.36 -27.94 -8.72
C TYR A 9 1.13 -28.23 -8.53
N ILE A 10 1.96 -27.17 -8.49
CA ILE A 10 3.37 -27.30 -8.12
C ILE A 10 3.38 -27.42 -6.58
N PRO A 11 3.74 -28.58 -6.00
CA PRO A 11 3.81 -28.73 -4.57
C PRO A 11 4.78 -27.71 -3.98
N VAL A 12 4.57 -27.33 -2.71
CA VAL A 12 5.53 -26.55 -1.93
C VAL A 12 6.83 -27.34 -1.89
N VAL A 13 7.74 -27.07 -2.84
CA VAL A 13 9.07 -27.67 -2.84
C VAL A 13 9.82 -27.01 -1.67
N GLU A 14 10.33 -27.83 -0.76
CA GLU A 14 11.23 -27.37 0.30
C GLU A 14 12.33 -26.52 -0.33
N LEU A 15 12.36 -25.24 0.06
CA LEU A 15 13.28 -24.25 -0.48
C LEU A 15 14.68 -24.58 0.04
N ASP A 16 15.52 -25.08 -0.86
CA ASP A 16 16.86 -25.61 -0.58
C ASP A 16 17.94 -24.51 -0.39
N GLU A 17 19.01 -24.90 0.32
CA GLU A 17 20.32 -24.29 0.64
C GLU A 17 20.41 -22.78 0.95
N TYR A 18 19.87 -21.88 0.13
CA TYR A 18 19.90 -20.43 0.38
C TYR A 18 18.96 -20.02 1.52
N ASP A 19 17.84 -20.74 1.65
CA ASP A 19 16.95 -20.61 2.79
C ASP A 19 17.60 -21.17 4.06
N ALA A 20 18.50 -22.16 3.95
CA ALA A 20 19.28 -22.65 5.07
C ALA A 20 20.28 -21.60 5.60
N GLU A 21 21.02 -20.89 4.75
CA GLU A 21 21.88 -19.78 5.21
C GLU A 21 21.08 -18.59 5.76
N TRP A 22 19.95 -18.24 5.15
CA TRP A 22 19.07 -17.16 5.60
C TRP A 22 18.35 -17.50 6.92
N ARG A 23 17.91 -18.76 7.08
CA ARG A 23 17.35 -19.33 8.32
C ARG A 23 18.44 -19.49 9.38
N ALA A 24 19.65 -19.94 9.05
CA ALA A 24 20.77 -20.08 10.00
C ALA A 24 21.17 -18.74 10.64
N LYS A 25 21.20 -17.64 9.85
CA LYS A 25 21.45 -16.28 10.38
C LYS A 25 20.30 -15.72 11.23
N ARG A 26 19.16 -16.40 11.29
CA ARG A 26 17.92 -15.98 11.99
C ARG A 26 17.32 -17.08 12.85
N GLN A 27 18.05 -18.17 13.07
CA GLN A 27 17.57 -19.30 13.84
C GLN A 27 17.43 -18.83 15.30
N SER A 28 16.34 -19.29 15.95
CA SER A 28 16.08 -18.97 17.34
C SER A 28 17.26 -19.47 18.18
N VAL A 29 17.72 -18.62 19.08
CA VAL A 29 18.85 -18.97 19.94
C VAL A 29 18.31 -19.75 21.13
N PRO A 30 18.96 -20.85 21.56
CA PRO A 30 18.60 -21.51 22.81
C PRO A 30 18.74 -20.52 23.97
N ILE A 31 17.65 -20.32 24.69
CA ILE A 31 17.61 -19.47 25.89
C ILE A 31 17.67 -20.28 27.19
N ASP A 32 17.32 -21.56 27.09
CA ASP A 32 17.18 -22.45 28.23
C ASP A 32 18.50 -22.61 28.98
N GLY A 33 18.46 -22.41 30.31
CA GLY A 33 19.63 -22.43 31.20
C GLY A 33 20.46 -21.15 31.21
N ARG A 34 20.05 -20.08 30.51
CA ARG A 34 20.71 -18.76 30.48
C ARG A 34 19.73 -17.59 30.52
N GLU A 35 18.50 -17.84 30.94
CA GLU A 35 17.35 -16.93 30.88
C GLU A 35 17.66 -15.62 31.62
N ALA A 36 18.17 -15.71 32.85
CA ALA A 36 18.57 -14.54 33.65
C ALA A 36 19.58 -13.63 32.93
N LEU A 37 20.56 -14.22 32.24
CA LEU A 37 21.58 -13.48 31.53
C LEU A 37 21.03 -12.81 30.26
N TYR A 38 20.04 -13.43 29.60
CA TYR A 38 19.31 -12.82 28.50
C TYR A 38 18.36 -11.69 28.99
N VAL A 39 17.69 -11.83 30.14
CA VAL A 39 16.91 -10.75 30.76
C VAL A 39 17.80 -9.52 30.98
N GLU A 40 18.97 -9.72 31.60
CA GLU A 40 19.94 -8.64 31.80
C GLU A 40 20.40 -8.00 30.49
N LEU A 41 20.61 -8.79 29.43
CA LEU A 41 20.96 -8.28 28.11
C LEU A 41 19.85 -7.38 27.56
N ILE A 42 18.59 -7.84 27.61
CA ILE A 42 17.44 -7.07 27.13
C ILE A 42 17.32 -5.77 27.90
N GLU A 43 17.36 -5.81 29.24
CA GLU A 43 17.30 -4.60 30.07
C GLU A 43 18.45 -3.64 29.77
N ALA A 44 19.67 -4.14 29.58
CA ALA A 44 20.83 -3.31 29.25
C ALA A 44 20.69 -2.63 27.89
N LEU A 45 20.05 -3.29 26.91
CA LEU A 45 19.71 -2.69 25.62
C LEU A 45 18.61 -1.63 25.78
N LEU A 46 17.56 -1.90 26.56
CA LEU A 46 16.47 -0.97 26.82
C LEU A 46 16.91 0.28 27.61
N ARG A 47 17.87 0.16 28.54
CA ARG A 47 18.41 1.32 29.27
C ARG A 47 19.25 2.26 28.40
N LYS A 48 19.77 1.80 27.26
CA LYS A 48 20.68 2.57 26.38
C LYS A 48 19.97 3.23 25.19
N ARG A 49 18.65 3.43 25.29
CA ARG A 49 17.84 4.14 24.29
C ARG A 49 18.35 5.60 24.09
N PRO A 50 18.41 6.13 22.85
CA PRO A 50 18.22 5.44 21.57
C PRO A 50 19.39 4.50 21.24
N LEU A 51 19.06 3.33 20.68
CA LEU A 51 19.99 2.23 20.45
C LEU A 51 20.75 2.39 19.11
N THR A 52 21.82 3.19 19.13
CA THR A 52 22.72 3.33 17.96
C THR A 52 23.49 2.04 17.68
N SER A 53 23.95 1.84 16.44
CA SER A 53 24.75 0.64 16.07
C SER A 53 25.98 0.47 16.96
N LYS A 54 26.62 1.57 17.37
CA LYS A 54 27.77 1.57 18.29
C LYS A 54 27.38 1.15 19.72
N ARG A 55 26.24 1.64 20.24
CA ARG A 55 25.74 1.26 21.57
C ARG A 55 25.32 -0.21 21.60
N TYR A 56 24.66 -0.68 20.54
CA TYR A 56 24.29 -2.08 20.36
C TYR A 56 25.51 -3.00 20.39
N ALA A 57 26.51 -2.72 19.54
CA ALA A 57 27.72 -3.53 19.44
C ALA A 57 28.47 -3.62 20.78
N ARG A 58 28.57 -2.51 21.52
CA ARG A 58 29.21 -2.50 22.85
C ARG A 58 28.45 -3.32 23.89
N THR A 59 27.12 -3.24 23.92
CA THR A 59 26.32 -4.04 24.84
C THR A 59 26.43 -5.51 24.48
N MET A 60 26.30 -5.88 23.19
CA MET A 60 26.48 -7.26 22.76
C MET A 60 27.86 -7.80 23.13
N GLN A 61 28.93 -7.04 22.89
CA GLN A 61 30.29 -7.43 23.25
C GLN A 61 30.44 -7.75 24.75
N ALA A 62 29.89 -6.90 25.63
CA ALA A 62 29.94 -7.12 27.07
C ALA A 62 29.25 -8.42 27.49
N PHE A 63 28.12 -8.76 26.87
CA PHE A 63 27.39 -9.98 27.18
C PHE A 63 27.97 -11.22 26.50
N THR A 64 28.66 -11.06 25.36
CA THR A 64 29.44 -12.17 24.77
C THR A 64 30.60 -12.60 25.67
N HIS A 65 31.25 -11.65 26.36
CA HIS A 65 32.27 -11.99 27.37
C HIS A 65 31.69 -12.71 28.60
N ARG A 66 30.38 -12.58 28.85
CA ARG A 66 29.67 -13.28 29.92
C ARG A 66 29.12 -14.64 29.49
N GLY A 67 29.45 -15.09 28.26
CA GLY A 67 29.11 -16.41 27.75
C GLY A 67 27.88 -16.47 26.84
N LEU A 68 27.22 -15.34 26.53
CA LEU A 68 26.16 -15.31 25.52
C LEU A 68 26.74 -15.34 24.09
N PRO A 69 26.02 -15.90 23.10
CA PRO A 69 26.41 -15.74 21.70
C PRO A 69 26.15 -14.31 21.22
N TRP A 70 26.83 -13.92 20.13
CA TRP A 70 26.49 -12.67 19.47
C TRP A 70 25.13 -12.79 18.78
N LEU A 71 24.14 -12.07 19.28
CA LEU A 71 22.82 -11.97 18.68
C LEU A 71 22.79 -10.87 17.61
N ALA A 72 22.15 -11.16 16.47
CA ALA A 72 21.65 -10.13 15.58
C ALA A 72 20.44 -9.43 16.21
N LYS A 73 20.12 -8.19 15.77
CA LYS A 73 18.99 -7.42 16.33
C LYS A 73 17.64 -8.15 16.24
N SER A 74 17.41 -8.95 15.19
CA SER A 74 16.20 -9.76 15.06
C SER A 74 16.16 -10.91 16.07
N GLN A 75 17.32 -11.50 16.40
CA GLN A 75 17.41 -12.56 17.42
C GLN A 75 17.22 -12.00 18.83
N VAL A 76 17.66 -10.77 19.09
CA VAL A 76 17.36 -10.08 20.37
C VAL A 76 15.85 -9.95 20.57
N LEU A 77 15.11 -9.61 19.52
CA LEU A 77 13.66 -9.48 19.59
C LEU A 77 12.97 -10.84 19.81
N ASP A 78 13.42 -11.89 19.12
CA ASP A 78 12.95 -13.27 19.32
C ASP A 78 13.18 -13.74 20.76
N VAL A 79 14.38 -13.52 21.30
CA VAL A 79 14.74 -13.83 22.69
C VAL A 79 13.83 -13.08 23.66
N TYR A 80 13.59 -11.78 23.44
CA TYR A 80 12.67 -11.01 24.27
C TYR A 80 11.25 -11.60 24.28
N GLN A 81 10.69 -11.91 23.10
CA GLN A 81 9.35 -12.47 23.02
C GLN A 81 9.26 -13.82 23.75
N ARG A 82 10.24 -14.70 23.57
CA ARG A 82 10.27 -16.01 24.26
C ARG A 82 10.44 -15.89 25.77
N LEU A 83 11.23 -14.93 26.25
CA LEU A 83 11.33 -14.64 27.68
C LEU A 83 9.97 -14.16 28.24
N CYS A 84 9.20 -13.40 27.46
CA CYS A 84 7.84 -13.04 27.85
C CYS A 84 6.89 -14.24 27.86
N ASP A 85 6.92 -15.06 26.81
CA ASP A 85 6.05 -16.23 26.68
C ASP A 85 6.34 -17.28 27.77
N GLN A 86 7.59 -17.39 28.24
CA GLN A 86 8.02 -18.25 29.34
C GLN A 86 7.84 -17.62 30.74
N GLY A 87 7.33 -16.38 30.83
CA GLY A 87 7.09 -15.70 32.11
C GLY A 87 8.33 -15.13 32.81
N HIS A 88 9.48 -15.09 32.15
CA HIS A 88 10.71 -14.49 32.68
C HIS A 88 10.73 -12.95 32.58
N MET A 89 9.90 -12.37 31.71
CA MET A 89 9.71 -10.91 31.59
C MET A 89 8.25 -10.57 31.32
N ALA A 90 7.78 -9.41 31.78
CA ALA A 90 6.49 -8.89 31.33
C ALA A 90 6.59 -8.37 29.89
N PHE A 91 5.58 -8.68 29.06
CA PHE A 91 5.48 -8.11 27.72
C PHE A 91 5.15 -6.61 27.81
N ASP A 92 6.02 -5.80 27.22
CA ASP A 92 5.92 -4.34 27.13
C ASP A 92 5.96 -3.95 25.64
N PRO A 93 4.85 -3.40 25.10
CA PRO A 93 4.79 -2.91 23.73
C PRO A 93 5.89 -1.88 23.39
N GLU A 94 6.27 -1.01 24.33
CA GLU A 94 7.30 0.00 24.12
C GLU A 94 8.70 -0.63 24.03
N ALA A 95 8.98 -1.61 24.89
CA ALA A 95 10.21 -2.40 24.83
C ALA A 95 10.33 -3.15 23.49
N ARG A 96 9.24 -3.78 23.02
CA ARG A 96 9.20 -4.45 21.71
C ARG A 96 9.54 -3.47 20.59
N VAL A 97 8.93 -2.28 20.58
CA VAL A 97 9.21 -1.22 19.59
C VAL A 97 10.66 -0.74 19.66
N ALA A 98 11.21 -0.58 20.86
CA ALA A 98 12.59 -0.12 21.06
C ALA A 98 13.64 -1.12 20.55
N LEU A 99 13.35 -2.42 20.61
CA LEU A 99 14.24 -3.50 20.17
C LEU A 99 14.10 -3.84 18.67
N GLN A 100 13.15 -3.22 17.96
CA GLN A 100 12.96 -3.41 16.52
C GLN A 100 14.25 -3.10 15.74
N THR A 101 14.56 -3.98 14.78
CA THR A 101 15.80 -3.90 13.99
C THR A 101 15.80 -2.71 13.02
N LYS A 102 14.61 -2.38 12.50
CA LYS A 102 14.38 -1.25 11.60
C LYS A 102 13.14 -0.50 12.09
N PRO A 103 13.15 0.85 12.08
CA PRO A 103 11.95 1.61 12.43
C PRO A 103 10.83 1.24 11.47
N VAL A 104 9.65 0.94 12.02
CA VAL A 104 8.42 0.76 11.26
C VAL A 104 8.21 2.00 10.39
N ARG A 105 8.27 1.80 9.06
CA ARG A 105 7.88 2.79 8.04
C ARG A 105 6.41 2.67 7.65
N SER A 106 5.71 1.66 8.19
CA SER A 106 4.33 1.38 7.83
C SER A 106 3.38 2.29 8.59
N GLN A 107 2.28 2.62 7.93
CA GLN A 107 1.28 3.57 8.40
C GLN A 107 0.39 2.89 9.43
N ALA A 108 0.02 3.58 10.50
CA ALA A 108 -1.13 3.18 11.31
C ALA A 108 -1.13 1.76 11.93
N GLY A 109 0.02 1.09 12.02
CA GLY A 109 0.07 -0.32 12.38
C GLY A 109 -0.45 -1.28 11.29
N VAL A 110 -0.75 -0.79 10.09
CA VAL A 110 -1.08 -1.60 8.91
C VAL A 110 0.21 -1.97 8.19
N THR A 111 0.39 -3.27 7.96
CA THR A 111 1.56 -3.81 7.27
C THR A 111 1.24 -4.11 5.81
N VAL A 112 2.08 -3.57 4.92
CA VAL A 112 1.97 -3.81 3.48
C VAL A 112 2.69 -5.12 3.13
N VAL A 113 1.93 -6.09 2.64
CA VAL A 113 2.44 -7.35 2.10
C VAL A 113 2.31 -7.30 0.59
N THR A 114 3.44 -7.34 -0.11
CA THR A 114 3.50 -7.29 -1.58
C THR A 114 3.87 -8.66 -2.12
N VAL A 115 3.05 -9.18 -3.02
CA VAL A 115 3.24 -10.43 -3.75
C VAL A 115 3.19 -10.15 -5.25
N LEU A 116 3.92 -10.93 -6.06
CA LEU A 116 3.87 -10.82 -7.51
C LEU A 116 3.20 -12.06 -8.12
N THR A 117 2.40 -11.81 -9.15
CA THR A 117 1.85 -12.85 -10.02
C THR A 117 2.94 -13.47 -10.89
N LYS A 118 2.67 -14.67 -11.44
CA LYS A 118 3.61 -15.31 -12.38
C LYS A 118 3.79 -14.51 -13.67
N PRO A 119 4.89 -14.67 -14.40
CA PRO A 119 5.06 -14.10 -15.72
C PRO A 119 3.88 -14.46 -16.63
N TYR A 120 3.30 -13.45 -17.27
CA TYR A 120 2.17 -13.61 -18.17
C TYR A 120 2.20 -12.50 -19.23
N PRO A 121 1.74 -12.77 -20.46
CA PRO A 121 1.68 -11.76 -21.50
C PRO A 121 0.87 -10.54 -21.06
N CYS A 122 1.43 -9.35 -21.29
CA CYS A 122 0.72 -8.10 -21.18
C CYS A 122 0.30 -7.66 -22.59
N PRO A 123 -0.94 -7.21 -22.82
CA PRO A 123 -1.39 -6.72 -24.12
C PRO A 123 -0.79 -5.34 -24.48
N GLY A 124 0.13 -4.80 -23.66
CA GLY A 124 0.75 -3.50 -23.87
C GLY A 124 2.10 -3.59 -24.54
N GLU A 125 2.31 -2.71 -25.52
CA GLU A 125 3.54 -2.59 -26.30
C GLU A 125 4.38 -1.37 -25.88
N CYS A 126 4.24 -0.97 -24.62
CA CYS A 126 4.84 0.26 -24.09
C CYS A 126 6.37 0.25 -24.25
N ILE A 127 6.93 1.25 -24.93
CA ILE A 127 8.36 1.25 -25.29
C ILE A 127 9.28 1.39 -24.07
N PHE A 128 8.80 2.00 -22.98
CA PHE A 128 9.55 2.21 -21.74
C PHE A 128 9.46 1.02 -20.76
N CYS A 129 8.58 0.04 -21.00
CA CYS A 129 8.43 -1.10 -20.12
C CYS A 129 9.55 -2.12 -20.37
N PRO A 130 10.37 -2.45 -19.35
CA PRO A 130 11.35 -3.51 -19.52
C PRO A 130 10.68 -4.87 -19.69
N THR A 131 11.40 -5.77 -20.34
CA THR A 131 11.00 -7.17 -20.50
C THR A 131 12.09 -8.07 -19.92
N ASP A 132 11.74 -8.86 -18.93
CA ASP A 132 12.54 -9.97 -18.41
C ASP A 132 11.65 -11.22 -18.46
N VAL A 133 12.10 -12.27 -19.14
CA VAL A 133 11.31 -13.49 -19.36
C VAL A 133 10.95 -14.21 -18.06
N ARG A 134 11.71 -13.96 -16.98
CA ARG A 134 11.47 -14.54 -15.65
C ARG A 134 10.42 -13.80 -14.85
N MET A 135 10.04 -12.59 -15.27
CA MET A 135 9.22 -11.68 -14.48
C MET A 135 7.96 -11.23 -15.22
N PRO A 136 6.89 -10.84 -14.49
CA PRO A 136 5.78 -10.12 -15.09
C PRO A 136 6.27 -8.85 -15.80
N LYS A 137 5.53 -8.44 -16.84
CA LYS A 137 5.86 -7.25 -17.64
C LYS A 137 6.14 -6.05 -16.73
N SER A 138 7.17 -5.28 -17.09
CA SER A 138 7.67 -4.12 -16.36
C SER A 138 8.56 -4.42 -15.15
N TYR A 139 8.59 -5.63 -14.58
CA TYR A 139 9.45 -5.96 -13.43
C TYR A 139 10.79 -6.57 -13.88
N LEU A 140 11.86 -6.27 -13.14
CA LEU A 140 13.18 -6.87 -13.32
C LEU A 140 13.47 -7.88 -12.22
N HIS A 141 14.22 -8.95 -12.56
CA HIS A 141 14.43 -10.04 -11.61
C HIS A 141 15.20 -9.64 -10.35
N ASP A 142 16.00 -8.58 -10.43
CA ASP A 142 16.87 -8.10 -9.35
C ASP A 142 16.20 -7.02 -8.48
N GLU A 143 14.94 -6.66 -8.76
CA GLU A 143 14.13 -5.87 -7.83
C GLU A 143 13.87 -6.67 -6.54
N PRO A 144 13.99 -6.08 -5.34
CA PRO A 144 13.85 -6.84 -4.10
C PRO A 144 12.50 -7.58 -3.96
N GLY A 145 11.42 -7.05 -4.51
CA GLY A 145 10.10 -7.70 -4.55
C GLY A 145 10.05 -8.88 -5.51
N ALA A 146 10.62 -8.70 -6.70
CA ALA A 146 10.73 -9.70 -7.75
C ALA A 146 11.60 -10.89 -7.33
N GLN A 147 12.78 -10.64 -6.77
CA GLN A 147 13.67 -11.69 -6.23
C GLN A 147 12.97 -12.59 -5.22
N ARG A 148 12.11 -12.02 -4.35
CA ARG A 148 11.33 -12.81 -3.40
C ARG A 148 10.27 -13.64 -4.10
N ALA A 149 9.58 -13.07 -5.08
CA ALA A 149 8.54 -13.78 -5.81
C ALA A 149 9.10 -14.97 -6.60
N GLU A 150 10.20 -14.77 -7.34
CA GLU A 150 10.88 -15.83 -8.09
C GLU A 150 11.45 -16.91 -7.18
N ARG A 151 12.00 -16.56 -6.00
CA ARG A 151 12.41 -17.56 -5.00
C ARG A 151 11.27 -18.49 -4.62
N TYR A 152 10.07 -17.95 -4.42
CA TYR A 152 8.88 -18.72 -4.13
C TYR A 152 8.18 -19.26 -5.39
N LYS A 153 8.82 -19.19 -6.56
CA LYS A 153 8.25 -19.61 -7.87
C LYS A 153 6.87 -19.00 -8.14
N PHE A 154 6.66 -17.78 -7.66
CA PHE A 154 5.38 -17.04 -7.73
C PHE A 154 4.20 -17.73 -7.02
N ASP A 155 4.46 -18.65 -6.08
CA ASP A 155 3.41 -19.25 -5.26
C ASP A 155 2.79 -18.18 -4.33
N PRO A 156 1.47 -17.93 -4.40
CA PRO A 156 0.80 -16.89 -3.62
C PRO A 156 0.87 -17.14 -2.11
N TYR A 157 0.76 -18.39 -1.66
CA TYR A 157 0.77 -18.74 -0.24
C TYR A 157 2.16 -18.51 0.35
N ALA A 158 3.20 -19.08 -0.28
CA ALA A 158 4.58 -19.01 0.19
C ALA A 158 5.12 -17.57 0.18
N GLN A 159 4.80 -16.79 -0.85
CA GLN A 159 5.12 -15.36 -0.88
C GLN A 159 4.48 -14.60 0.29
N THR A 160 3.19 -14.86 0.56
CA THR A 160 2.43 -14.16 1.60
C THR A 160 2.92 -14.56 2.98
N ALA A 161 2.98 -15.86 3.27
CA ALA A 161 3.43 -16.42 4.54
C ALA A 161 4.88 -16.02 4.85
N GLY A 162 5.79 -16.17 3.87
CA GLY A 162 7.18 -15.79 4.02
C GLY A 162 7.37 -14.29 4.27
N ARG A 163 6.54 -13.43 3.64
CA ARG A 163 6.58 -11.99 3.89
C ARG A 163 6.05 -11.61 5.27
N ILE A 164 4.96 -12.23 5.70
CA ILE A 164 4.39 -12.04 7.06
C ILE A 164 5.43 -12.45 8.10
N GLN A 165 6.01 -13.64 7.98
CA GLN A 165 7.03 -14.15 8.89
C GLN A 165 8.24 -13.22 8.96
N ALA A 166 8.76 -12.78 7.80
CA ALA A 166 9.92 -11.89 7.75
C ALA A 166 9.66 -10.52 8.41
N LEU A 167 8.41 -10.04 8.41
CA LEU A 167 8.03 -8.77 9.03
C LEU A 167 7.81 -8.93 10.54
N ASP A 168 7.17 -10.01 10.96
CA ASP A 168 6.96 -10.33 12.37
C ASP A 168 8.30 -10.54 13.09
N GLN A 169 9.24 -11.26 12.48
CA GLN A 169 10.61 -11.48 13.00
C GLN A 169 11.43 -10.20 13.20
N ILE A 170 11.10 -9.11 12.51
CA ILE A 170 11.76 -7.81 12.70
C ILE A 170 10.92 -6.85 13.58
N GLY A 171 9.81 -7.35 14.13
CA GLY A 171 8.96 -6.69 15.12
C GLY A 171 7.88 -5.81 14.54
N HIS A 172 7.61 -5.89 13.24
CA HIS A 172 6.49 -5.15 12.64
C HIS A 172 5.17 -5.83 12.99
N PRO A 173 4.10 -5.07 13.30
CA PRO A 173 2.78 -5.64 13.51
C PRO A 173 2.28 -6.32 12.24
N VAL A 174 1.66 -7.49 12.36
CA VAL A 174 1.14 -8.28 11.22
C VAL A 174 -0.35 -8.65 11.41
N ASP A 175 -1.02 -8.03 12.37
CA ASP A 175 -2.44 -8.21 12.66
C ASP A 175 -3.35 -7.54 11.61
N LYS A 176 -2.87 -6.48 10.97
CA LYS A 176 -3.55 -5.75 9.89
C LYS A 176 -2.68 -5.71 8.65
N ILE A 177 -3.15 -6.33 7.57
CA ILE A 177 -2.41 -6.49 6.33
C ILE A 177 -3.13 -5.78 5.18
N GLU A 178 -2.45 -4.85 4.51
CA GLU A 178 -2.82 -4.40 3.17
C GLU A 178 -2.07 -5.27 2.17
N LEU A 179 -2.79 -6.13 1.44
CA LEU A 179 -2.22 -7.04 0.45
C LEU A 179 -2.16 -6.34 -0.91
N LEU A 180 -0.96 -6.27 -1.49
CA LEU A 180 -0.71 -5.70 -2.81
C LEU A 180 -0.31 -6.82 -3.75
N ILE A 181 -1.18 -7.11 -4.71
CA ILE A 181 -0.91 -8.05 -5.79
C ILE A 181 -0.39 -7.25 -6.99
N LEU A 182 0.89 -7.43 -7.28
CA LEU A 182 1.61 -6.75 -8.35
C LEU A 182 1.95 -7.71 -9.49
N GLY A 183 2.35 -7.15 -10.63
CA GLY A 183 2.78 -7.87 -11.83
C GLY A 183 2.43 -7.13 -13.11
N GLY A 184 1.88 -7.85 -14.08
CA GLY A 184 1.46 -7.26 -15.35
C GLY A 184 0.11 -6.56 -15.25
N THR A 185 -0.75 -6.84 -16.22
CA THR A 185 -2.15 -6.40 -16.19
C THR A 185 -2.96 -7.47 -15.47
N TRP A 186 -3.40 -7.22 -14.22
CA TRP A 186 -4.16 -8.20 -13.44
C TRP A 186 -5.34 -8.77 -14.23
N SER A 187 -6.08 -7.91 -14.92
CA SER A 187 -7.26 -8.26 -15.74
C SER A 187 -6.96 -9.12 -16.97
N SER A 188 -5.69 -9.31 -17.35
CA SER A 188 -5.31 -10.23 -18.43
C SER A 188 -5.16 -11.68 -17.97
N TYR A 189 -5.02 -11.93 -16.66
CA TYR A 189 -4.94 -13.28 -16.12
C TYR A 189 -6.32 -13.96 -16.15
N ARG A 190 -6.34 -15.29 -16.32
CA ARG A 190 -7.57 -16.08 -16.26
C ARG A 190 -8.26 -15.94 -14.90
N ARG A 191 -9.60 -15.97 -14.88
CA ARG A 191 -10.43 -15.85 -13.67
C ARG A 191 -10.10 -16.91 -12.62
N ASP A 192 -9.93 -18.17 -13.04
CA ASP A 192 -9.56 -19.27 -12.16
C ASP A 192 -8.21 -19.05 -11.46
N TYR A 193 -7.21 -18.55 -12.20
CA TYR A 193 -5.91 -18.18 -11.63
C TYR A 193 -6.05 -17.01 -10.65
N GLN A 194 -6.83 -15.98 -10.98
CA GLN A 194 -7.06 -14.83 -10.11
C GLN A 194 -7.70 -15.25 -8.78
N GLU A 195 -8.77 -16.05 -8.85
CA GLU A 195 -9.48 -16.57 -7.68
C GLU A 195 -8.57 -17.45 -6.81
N TRP A 196 -7.89 -18.42 -7.43
CA TRP A 196 -6.92 -19.29 -6.76
C TRP A 196 -5.82 -18.46 -6.07
N PHE A 197 -5.26 -17.48 -6.77
CA PHE A 197 -4.17 -16.66 -6.24
C PHE A 197 -4.61 -15.89 -4.99
N VAL A 198 -5.76 -15.21 -5.06
CA VAL A 198 -6.32 -14.46 -3.93
C VAL A 198 -6.66 -15.39 -2.76
N LYS A 199 -7.31 -16.54 -3.03
CA LYS A 199 -7.64 -17.54 -2.02
C LYS A 199 -6.39 -18.00 -1.27
N ARG A 200 -5.31 -18.34 -1.98
CA ARG A 200 -4.07 -18.81 -1.38
C ARG A 200 -3.37 -17.74 -0.54
N CYS A 201 -3.49 -16.46 -0.90
CA CYS A 201 -3.04 -15.36 -0.03
C CYS A 201 -3.88 -15.27 1.25
N PHE A 202 -5.21 -15.44 1.18
CA PHE A 202 -6.06 -15.52 2.37
C PHE A 202 -5.73 -16.73 3.25
N ASP A 203 -5.53 -17.91 2.67
CA ASP A 203 -5.10 -19.11 3.40
C ASP A 203 -3.79 -18.85 4.18
N ALA A 204 -2.82 -18.15 3.59
CA ALA A 204 -1.58 -17.78 4.26
C ALA A 204 -1.77 -16.78 5.41
N MET A 205 -2.71 -15.84 5.29
CA MET A 205 -3.06 -14.92 6.39
C MET A 205 -3.81 -15.66 7.51
N ASN A 206 -4.70 -16.59 7.15
CA ASN A 206 -5.49 -17.39 8.07
C ASN A 206 -4.67 -18.48 8.77
N GLY A 207 -3.58 -18.95 8.15
CA GLY A 207 -2.77 -20.07 8.63
C GLY A 207 -3.42 -21.44 8.42
N VAL A 208 -4.52 -21.50 7.67
CA VAL A 208 -5.28 -22.72 7.39
C VAL A 208 -5.73 -22.72 5.93
N GLU A 209 -5.73 -23.90 5.31
CA GLU A 209 -6.24 -24.06 3.95
C GLU A 209 -7.78 -24.12 3.94
N SER A 210 -8.37 -23.44 2.97
CA SER A 210 -9.82 -23.39 2.74
C SER A 210 -10.17 -24.13 1.45
N ALA A 211 -11.41 -24.61 1.29
CA ALA A 211 -11.85 -25.25 0.04
C ALA A 211 -12.12 -24.22 -1.07
N THR A 212 -12.68 -23.06 -0.71
CA THR A 212 -13.07 -22.00 -1.66
C THR A 212 -12.51 -20.65 -1.23
N LEU A 213 -12.54 -19.67 -2.15
CA LEU A 213 -12.22 -18.28 -1.80
C LEU A 213 -13.19 -17.72 -0.76
N ALA A 214 -14.49 -17.97 -0.91
CA ALA A 214 -15.51 -17.48 0.00
C ALA A 214 -15.29 -17.98 1.44
N GLU A 215 -14.90 -19.24 1.61
CA GLU A 215 -14.54 -19.78 2.92
C GLU A 215 -13.27 -19.12 3.49
N ALA A 216 -12.25 -18.91 2.66
CA ALA A 216 -11.02 -18.23 3.08
C ALA A 216 -11.30 -16.78 3.53
N GLN A 217 -12.19 -16.08 2.83
CA GLN A 217 -12.63 -14.73 3.20
C GLN A 217 -13.44 -14.74 4.50
N ALA A 218 -14.42 -15.63 4.64
CA ALA A 218 -15.25 -15.74 5.85
C ALA A 218 -14.40 -15.98 7.10
N ARG A 219 -13.38 -16.85 7.02
CA ARG A 219 -12.41 -17.06 8.10
C ARG A 219 -11.60 -15.80 8.40
N ASN A 220 -11.22 -15.03 7.37
CA ASN A 220 -10.36 -13.86 7.53
C ASN A 220 -11.03 -12.68 8.26
N VAL A 221 -12.37 -12.60 8.27
CA VAL A 221 -13.14 -11.58 9.01
C VAL A 221 -12.72 -11.51 10.48
N HIS A 222 -12.45 -12.67 11.09
CA HIS A 222 -12.09 -12.81 12.51
C HIS A 222 -10.67 -13.38 12.73
N ALA A 223 -9.85 -13.49 11.68
CA ALA A 223 -8.51 -14.03 11.81
C ALA A 223 -7.58 -13.10 12.63
N ALA A 224 -6.53 -13.67 13.20
CA ALA A 224 -5.49 -12.88 13.89
C ALA A 224 -4.76 -11.93 12.94
N ARG A 225 -4.60 -12.31 11.67
CA ARG A 225 -3.98 -11.51 10.60
C ARG A 225 -5.03 -11.16 9.56
N ARG A 226 -5.58 -9.96 9.67
CA ARG A 226 -6.74 -9.51 8.90
C ARG A 226 -6.31 -8.78 7.64
N ASN A 227 -6.93 -9.12 6.51
CA ASN A 227 -6.82 -8.31 5.31
C ASN A 227 -7.63 -7.03 5.48
N VAL A 228 -6.96 -5.91 5.70
CA VAL A 228 -7.59 -4.58 5.84
C VAL A 228 -7.57 -3.77 4.55
N GLY A 229 -7.09 -4.37 3.47
CA GLY A 229 -7.12 -3.82 2.13
C GLY A 229 -6.53 -4.81 1.13
N LEU A 230 -7.10 -4.84 -0.06
CA LEU A 230 -6.60 -5.65 -1.17
C LEU A 230 -6.47 -4.75 -2.39
N VAL A 231 -5.27 -4.75 -2.96
CA VAL A 231 -4.88 -3.87 -4.06
C VAL A 231 -4.43 -4.71 -5.25
N VAL A 232 -4.97 -4.42 -6.42
CA VAL A 232 -4.53 -4.98 -7.71
C VAL A 232 -4.06 -3.86 -8.64
N GLU A 233 -3.21 -4.18 -9.61
CA GLU A 233 -2.81 -3.26 -10.66
C GLU A 233 -3.28 -3.73 -12.04
N THR A 234 -3.89 -2.82 -12.80
CA THR A 234 -4.43 -3.11 -14.13
C THR A 234 -4.36 -1.88 -15.03
N ARG A 235 -4.78 -2.04 -16.28
CA ARG A 235 -4.89 -0.94 -17.23
C ARG A 235 -6.32 -0.41 -17.26
N GLN A 236 -6.46 0.87 -17.54
CA GLN A 236 -7.75 1.56 -17.66
C GLN A 236 -8.68 0.94 -18.71
N ASP A 237 -8.15 0.44 -19.82
CA ASP A 237 -8.89 -0.21 -20.91
C ASP A 237 -9.47 -1.59 -20.54
N PHE A 238 -9.19 -2.10 -19.35
CA PHE A 238 -9.80 -3.32 -18.80
C PHE A 238 -10.88 -3.04 -17.75
N ILE A 239 -11.11 -1.77 -17.39
CA ILE A 239 -12.12 -1.41 -16.39
C ILE A 239 -13.50 -1.39 -17.05
N THR A 240 -14.31 -2.38 -16.69
CA THR A 240 -15.71 -2.55 -17.11
C THR A 240 -16.57 -2.83 -15.86
N PRO A 241 -17.89 -2.61 -15.91
CA PRO A 241 -18.79 -3.01 -14.82
C PRO A 241 -18.59 -4.46 -14.36
N GLU A 242 -18.43 -5.41 -15.29
CA GLU A 242 -18.19 -6.83 -15.00
C GLU A 242 -16.85 -7.05 -14.29
N GLU A 243 -15.79 -6.36 -14.73
CA GLU A 243 -14.48 -6.42 -14.07
C GLU A 243 -14.56 -5.87 -12.65
N LEU A 244 -15.29 -4.79 -12.43
CA LEU A 244 -15.47 -4.18 -11.11
C LEU A 244 -16.28 -5.08 -10.17
N ARG A 245 -17.30 -5.78 -10.65
CA ARG A 245 -18.02 -6.81 -9.86
C ARG A 245 -17.10 -7.96 -9.49
N TRP A 246 -16.29 -8.43 -10.44
CA TRP A 246 -15.31 -9.49 -10.18
C TRP A 246 -14.28 -9.06 -9.14
N PHE A 247 -13.74 -7.84 -9.23
CA PHE A 247 -12.83 -7.29 -8.23
C PHE A 247 -13.46 -7.26 -6.83
N ARG A 248 -14.76 -6.93 -6.72
CA ARG A 248 -15.47 -6.96 -5.44
C ARG A 248 -15.60 -8.37 -4.89
N GLN A 249 -15.91 -9.35 -5.74
CA GLN A 249 -15.96 -10.77 -5.33
C GLN A 249 -14.61 -11.27 -4.79
N LEU A 250 -13.51 -10.81 -5.37
CA LEU A 250 -12.17 -11.09 -4.86
C LEU A 250 -11.85 -10.39 -3.52
N GLY A 251 -12.60 -9.35 -3.17
CA GLY A 251 -12.38 -8.52 -1.97
C GLY A 251 -11.49 -7.29 -2.21
N VAL A 252 -11.24 -6.91 -3.48
CA VAL A 252 -10.41 -5.74 -3.84
C VAL A 252 -11.06 -4.46 -3.34
N THR A 253 -10.27 -3.56 -2.74
CA THR A 253 -10.75 -2.25 -2.24
C THR A 253 -10.02 -1.06 -2.85
N LYS A 254 -8.91 -1.31 -3.57
CA LYS A 254 -8.12 -0.29 -4.25
C LYS A 254 -7.60 -0.81 -5.58
N VAL A 255 -7.67 0.02 -6.62
CA VAL A 255 -7.17 -0.34 -7.95
C VAL A 255 -6.07 0.63 -8.35
N GLN A 256 -4.94 0.08 -8.80
CA GLN A 256 -3.84 0.84 -9.36
C GLN A 256 -3.97 0.92 -10.88
N ILE A 257 -4.01 2.13 -11.43
CA ILE A 257 -4.18 2.39 -12.86
C ILE A 257 -2.92 3.03 -13.44
N GLY A 258 -2.38 2.41 -14.49
CA GLY A 258 -1.24 2.91 -15.26
C GLY A 258 -1.62 4.05 -16.21
N ILE A 259 -1.89 5.25 -15.67
CA ILE A 259 -2.16 6.50 -16.43
C ILE A 259 -0.98 6.83 -17.33
N GLN A 260 0.21 6.87 -16.75
CA GLN A 260 1.50 7.27 -17.31
C GLN A 260 1.57 8.75 -17.69
N SER A 261 0.69 9.24 -18.57
CA SER A 261 0.62 10.64 -19.01
C SER A 261 -0.83 11.03 -19.23
N VAL A 262 -1.12 12.33 -19.20
CA VAL A 262 -2.42 12.90 -19.57
C VAL A 262 -2.30 13.80 -20.80
N ASP A 263 -1.37 13.45 -21.69
CA ASP A 263 -1.17 14.00 -23.04
C ASP A 263 -1.25 12.84 -24.05
N ASP A 264 -2.32 12.81 -24.86
CA ASP A 264 -2.55 11.77 -25.87
C ASP A 264 -1.40 11.61 -26.86
N ARG A 265 -0.70 12.71 -27.17
CA ARG A 265 0.48 12.66 -28.05
C ARG A 265 1.62 11.87 -27.37
N VAL A 266 1.86 12.09 -26.08
CA VAL A 266 2.88 11.35 -25.32
C VAL A 266 2.46 9.89 -25.18
N LEU A 267 1.18 9.60 -24.88
CA LEU A 267 0.66 8.24 -24.81
C LEU A 267 0.85 7.47 -26.13
N ALA A 268 0.54 8.12 -27.27
CA ALA A 268 0.71 7.55 -28.61
C ALA A 268 2.18 7.30 -28.95
N LEU A 269 3.06 8.29 -28.73
CA LEU A 269 4.52 8.15 -28.96
C LEU A 269 5.13 7.01 -28.15
N ASN A 270 4.63 6.76 -26.94
CA ASN A 270 5.10 5.69 -26.07
C ASN A 270 4.37 4.36 -26.26
N ARG A 271 3.49 4.25 -27.26
CA ARG A 271 2.70 3.05 -27.61
C ARG A 271 1.91 2.49 -26.43
N ARG A 272 1.26 3.37 -25.66
CA ARG A 272 0.54 2.97 -24.45
C ARG A 272 -0.70 2.11 -24.75
N GLY A 273 -1.31 2.34 -25.92
CA GLY A 273 -2.47 1.57 -26.42
C GLY A 273 -3.83 2.05 -25.89
N HIS A 274 -3.90 3.26 -25.33
CA HIS A 274 -5.13 3.94 -24.90
C HIS A 274 -4.88 5.45 -24.87
N ASP A 275 -5.96 6.22 -24.68
CA ASP A 275 -5.96 7.68 -24.58
C ASP A 275 -6.36 8.16 -23.16
N VAL A 276 -6.39 9.47 -22.98
CA VAL A 276 -6.82 10.10 -21.72
C VAL A 276 -8.30 9.83 -21.45
N GLN A 277 -9.13 9.69 -22.49
CA GLN A 277 -10.56 9.42 -22.31
C GLN A 277 -10.79 8.06 -21.63
N ALA A 278 -10.07 7.01 -22.04
CA ALA A 278 -10.11 5.72 -21.37
C ALA A 278 -9.73 5.82 -19.88
N THR A 279 -8.82 6.75 -19.53
CA THR A 279 -8.48 7.01 -18.11
C THR A 279 -9.63 7.68 -17.37
N ARG A 280 -10.30 8.67 -17.97
CA ARG A 280 -11.49 9.32 -17.38
C ARG A 280 -12.61 8.31 -17.16
N ASP A 281 -12.90 7.48 -18.16
CA ASP A 281 -13.96 6.46 -18.10
C ASP A 281 -13.68 5.45 -16.99
N ALA A 282 -12.45 4.93 -16.92
CA ALA A 282 -12.04 4.03 -15.85
C ALA A 282 -12.16 4.68 -14.46
N PHE A 283 -11.80 5.96 -14.33
CA PHE A 283 -11.87 6.68 -13.05
C PHE A 283 -13.30 6.93 -12.62
N ARG A 284 -14.20 7.32 -13.55
CA ARG A 284 -15.64 7.42 -13.31
C ARG A 284 -16.18 6.08 -12.78
N LEU A 285 -15.94 4.98 -13.49
CA LEU A 285 -16.44 3.65 -13.12
C LEU A 285 -15.90 3.21 -11.75
N LEU A 286 -14.60 3.35 -11.51
CA LEU A 286 -13.98 3.00 -10.23
C LEU A 286 -14.57 3.80 -9.07
N ARG A 287 -14.78 5.11 -9.27
CA ARG A 287 -15.33 5.99 -8.23
C ARG A 287 -16.77 5.67 -7.90
N LEU A 288 -17.61 5.48 -8.92
CA LEU A 288 -19.03 5.11 -8.75
C LEU A 288 -19.20 3.71 -8.14
N ALA A 289 -18.25 2.80 -8.37
CA ALA A 289 -18.20 1.50 -7.68
C ALA A 289 -17.54 1.57 -6.28
N GLY A 290 -17.14 2.76 -5.82
CA GLY A 290 -16.58 3.00 -4.49
C GLY A 290 -15.10 2.68 -4.32
N TYR A 291 -14.38 2.25 -5.35
CA TYR A 291 -12.96 1.91 -5.25
C TYR A 291 -12.09 3.10 -4.90
N LYS A 292 -11.03 2.84 -4.13
CA LYS A 292 -9.90 3.77 -4.01
C LYS A 292 -9.08 3.75 -5.29
N ILE A 293 -8.83 4.91 -5.88
CA ILE A 293 -8.13 5.05 -7.15
C ILE A 293 -6.69 5.44 -6.88
N HIS A 294 -5.76 4.58 -7.29
CA HIS A 294 -4.33 4.83 -7.16
C HIS A 294 -3.70 4.97 -8.55
N GLY A 295 -3.40 6.20 -8.95
CA GLY A 295 -2.78 6.48 -10.24
C GLY A 295 -1.27 6.18 -10.24
N HIS A 296 -0.78 5.79 -11.40
CA HIS A 296 0.64 5.76 -11.71
C HIS A 296 0.92 6.74 -12.85
N TRP A 297 1.71 7.77 -12.56
CA TRP A 297 2.09 8.83 -13.50
C TRP A 297 3.60 8.89 -13.66
N MET A 298 4.06 9.12 -14.89
CA MET A 298 5.45 9.01 -15.29
C MET A 298 5.89 10.27 -16.06
N PRO A 299 6.65 11.18 -15.43
CA PRO A 299 7.37 12.21 -16.17
C PRO A 299 8.54 11.60 -16.95
N ASN A 300 9.20 12.42 -17.78
CA ASN A 300 10.38 12.03 -18.55
C ASN A 300 10.10 10.94 -19.61
N LEU A 301 8.85 10.81 -20.07
CA LEU A 301 8.49 9.90 -21.17
C LEU A 301 9.01 10.41 -22.52
N PHE A 302 9.07 9.54 -23.53
CA PHE A 302 9.49 9.95 -24.87
C PHE A 302 8.52 11.00 -25.44
N GLY A 303 9.06 12.14 -25.88
CA GLY A 303 8.28 13.26 -26.39
C GLY A 303 7.75 14.23 -25.33
N ALA A 304 8.06 14.04 -24.04
CA ALA A 304 7.76 15.00 -22.97
C ALA A 304 8.93 15.97 -22.71
N THR A 305 8.62 17.11 -22.11
CA THR A 305 9.60 18.08 -21.56
C THR A 305 9.28 18.36 -20.08
N PRO A 306 10.24 18.87 -19.28
CA PRO A 306 9.99 19.23 -17.89
C PRO A 306 8.77 20.16 -17.73
N GLU A 307 8.61 21.12 -18.62
CA GLU A 307 7.49 22.05 -18.64
C GLU A 307 6.17 21.35 -18.98
N SER A 308 6.17 20.46 -19.98
CA SER A 308 4.96 19.72 -20.34
C SER A 308 4.54 18.78 -19.22
N ASP A 309 5.49 18.11 -18.56
CA ASP A 309 5.25 17.22 -17.42
C ASP A 309 4.61 17.99 -16.25
N VAL A 310 5.14 19.17 -15.92
CA VAL A 310 4.58 20.00 -14.85
C VAL A 310 3.18 20.52 -15.20
N ALA A 311 2.94 20.87 -16.47
CA ALA A 311 1.64 21.34 -16.92
C ALA A 311 0.59 20.21 -16.94
N GLU A 312 0.95 19.02 -17.43
CA GLU A 312 0.04 17.87 -17.44
C GLU A 312 -0.24 17.35 -16.03
N TYR A 313 0.74 17.42 -15.12
CA TYR A 313 0.52 17.08 -13.72
C TYR A 313 -0.56 17.96 -13.09
N GLY A 314 -0.64 19.24 -13.47
CA GLY A 314 -1.73 20.13 -13.05
C GLY A 314 -3.09 19.67 -13.57
N ARG A 315 -3.15 19.13 -14.79
CA ARG A 315 -4.39 18.61 -15.39
C ARG A 315 -4.95 17.40 -14.64
N LEU A 316 -4.11 16.58 -14.00
CA LEU A 316 -4.57 15.48 -13.13
C LEU A 316 -5.47 15.94 -11.97
N TRP A 317 -5.43 17.24 -11.62
CA TRP A 317 -6.18 17.80 -10.50
C TRP A 317 -7.26 18.79 -10.93
N SER A 318 -7.11 19.41 -12.11
CA SER A 318 -8.06 20.41 -12.61
C SER A 318 -9.14 19.82 -13.53
N ASP A 319 -8.92 18.63 -14.10
CA ASP A 319 -9.91 17.93 -14.93
C ASP A 319 -10.84 17.10 -14.01
N PRO A 320 -12.15 17.36 -13.93
CA PRO A 320 -13.05 16.64 -13.03
C PRO A 320 -13.15 15.13 -13.29
N GLY A 321 -12.85 14.67 -14.51
CA GLY A 321 -12.79 13.24 -14.84
C GLY A 321 -11.49 12.57 -14.37
N LEU A 322 -10.50 13.36 -13.96
CA LEU A 322 -9.21 12.90 -13.47
C LEU A 322 -9.04 13.40 -12.03
N HIS A 323 -9.07 12.49 -11.06
CA HIS A 323 -8.77 12.86 -9.67
C HIS A 323 -8.45 11.62 -8.83
N PRO A 324 -7.24 11.04 -8.97
CA PRO A 324 -6.89 9.85 -8.21
C PRO A 324 -6.71 10.18 -6.72
N ASP A 325 -7.10 9.26 -5.83
CA ASP A 325 -6.94 9.43 -4.37
C ASP A 325 -5.47 9.32 -3.94
N GLU A 326 -4.74 8.45 -4.62
CA GLU A 326 -3.34 8.17 -4.39
C GLU A 326 -2.56 8.27 -5.71
N LEU A 327 -1.30 8.70 -5.65
CA LEU A 327 -0.44 8.76 -6.84
C LEU A 327 0.98 8.21 -6.56
N LYS A 328 1.46 7.39 -7.50
CA LYS A 328 2.87 7.05 -7.70
C LYS A 328 3.43 7.92 -8.81
N ILE A 329 4.53 8.63 -8.50
CA ILE A 329 5.29 9.39 -9.50
C ILE A 329 6.56 8.60 -9.81
N TYR A 330 6.63 7.95 -10.96
CA TYR A 330 7.84 7.23 -11.40
C TYR A 330 8.42 7.93 -12.63
N PRO A 331 9.39 8.85 -12.44
CA PRO A 331 10.13 9.37 -13.57
C PRO A 331 10.72 8.22 -14.38
N THR A 332 10.56 8.27 -15.69
CA THR A 332 11.00 7.22 -16.60
C THR A 332 12.50 6.99 -16.45
N MET A 333 12.90 5.74 -16.24
CA MET A 333 14.30 5.31 -16.11
C MET A 333 14.69 4.60 -17.41
N LEU A 334 15.82 4.96 -18.00
CA LEU A 334 16.30 4.33 -19.24
C LEU A 334 16.95 2.97 -18.93
N LEU A 335 16.37 1.90 -19.45
CA LEU A 335 16.81 0.52 -19.22
C LEU A 335 17.17 -0.14 -20.55
N ALA A 336 18.29 -0.88 -20.60
CA ALA A 336 18.79 -1.50 -21.82
C ALA A 336 17.85 -2.57 -22.41
N ASN A 337 16.99 -3.17 -21.59
CA ASN A 337 16.02 -4.19 -21.98
C ASN A 337 14.60 -3.64 -22.27
N ALA A 338 14.48 -2.32 -22.43
CA ALA A 338 13.27 -1.65 -22.91
C ALA A 338 13.51 -1.11 -24.33
N GLU A 339 12.47 -1.06 -25.17
CA GLU A 339 12.57 -0.55 -26.55
C GLU A 339 13.04 0.91 -26.60
N LEU A 340 12.71 1.71 -25.58
CA LEU A 340 13.15 3.10 -25.42
C LEU A 340 14.68 3.25 -25.48
N TYR A 341 15.44 2.20 -25.13
CA TYR A 341 16.89 2.19 -25.28
C TYR A 341 17.34 2.41 -26.72
N ALA A 342 16.66 1.81 -27.70
CA ALA A 342 16.99 1.99 -29.11
C ALA A 342 16.74 3.43 -29.60
N TYR A 343 15.72 4.11 -29.06
CA TYR A 343 15.45 5.52 -29.34
C TYR A 343 16.57 6.41 -28.81
N TRP A 344 17.05 6.12 -27.59
CA TRP A 344 18.21 6.80 -27.02
C TRP A 344 19.49 6.56 -27.85
N GLN A 345 19.75 5.33 -28.29
CA GLN A 345 20.91 5.00 -29.12
C GLN A 345 20.93 5.77 -30.46
N ARG A 346 19.76 6.12 -31.00
CA ARG A 346 19.61 6.96 -32.20
C ARG A 346 19.64 8.47 -31.92
N GLY A 347 19.77 8.88 -30.65
CA GLY A 347 19.76 10.29 -30.24
C GLY A 347 18.36 10.93 -30.19
N GLU A 348 17.29 10.15 -30.30
CA GLU A 348 15.91 10.64 -30.34
C GLU A 348 15.34 10.91 -28.94
N TYR A 349 15.83 10.19 -27.92
CA TYR A 349 15.42 10.35 -26.52
C TYR A 349 16.60 10.77 -25.66
N ARG A 350 16.43 11.87 -24.90
CA ARG A 350 17.37 12.32 -23.88
C ARG A 350 16.70 12.22 -22.51
N PRO A 351 17.09 11.27 -21.65
CA PRO A 351 16.60 11.23 -20.27
C PRO A 351 16.89 12.55 -19.57
N TYR A 352 15.96 13.00 -18.72
CA TYR A 352 16.20 14.16 -17.88
C TYR A 352 17.43 13.96 -16.99
N THR A 353 18.16 15.06 -16.82
CA THR A 353 19.15 15.20 -15.78
C THR A 353 18.51 15.09 -14.40
N GLU A 354 19.31 14.79 -13.40
CA GLU A 354 18.81 14.73 -12.03
C GLU A 354 18.20 16.06 -11.57
N GLU A 355 18.79 17.19 -11.98
CA GLU A 355 18.33 18.52 -11.61
C GLU A 355 16.95 18.84 -12.21
N GLU A 356 16.73 18.49 -13.49
CA GLU A 356 15.43 18.59 -14.15
C GLU A 356 14.38 17.71 -13.45
N VAL A 357 14.72 16.47 -13.08
CA VAL A 357 13.79 15.59 -12.34
C VAL A 357 13.45 16.18 -10.98
N VAL A 358 14.42 16.70 -10.22
CA VAL A 358 14.14 17.30 -8.91
C VAL A 358 13.25 18.55 -9.06
N ASP A 359 13.47 19.37 -10.08
CA ASP A 359 12.62 20.55 -10.35
C ASP A 359 11.17 20.16 -10.68
N VAL A 360 10.99 19.22 -11.63
CA VAL A 360 9.66 18.68 -11.97
C VAL A 360 8.97 18.14 -10.73
N LEU A 361 9.66 17.32 -9.93
CA LEU A 361 9.11 16.76 -8.70
C LEU A 361 8.74 17.84 -7.67
N ALA A 362 9.57 18.86 -7.48
CA ALA A 362 9.29 19.94 -6.56
C ALA A 362 8.02 20.71 -6.99
N ARG A 363 7.93 21.09 -8.26
CA ARG A 363 6.79 21.82 -8.83
C ARG A 363 5.49 21.00 -8.79
N CYS A 364 5.55 19.71 -9.13
CA CYS A 364 4.40 18.80 -9.01
C CYS A 364 3.91 18.66 -7.56
N LYS A 365 4.84 18.59 -6.59
CA LYS A 365 4.48 18.46 -5.17
C LYS A 365 3.76 19.68 -4.60
N VAL A 366 3.96 20.88 -5.17
CA VAL A 366 3.22 22.09 -4.79
C VAL A 366 1.79 22.05 -5.29
N GLN A 367 1.59 21.54 -6.51
CA GLN A 367 0.26 21.41 -7.12
C GLN A 367 -0.61 20.29 -6.53
N THR A 368 0.00 19.35 -5.80
CA THR A 368 -0.72 18.16 -5.33
C THR A 368 -1.81 18.54 -4.32
N PRO A 369 -3.09 18.20 -4.58
CA PRO A 369 -4.17 18.49 -3.66
C PRO A 369 -3.94 17.84 -2.31
N ARG A 370 -4.46 18.51 -1.28
CA ARG A 370 -4.29 18.07 0.10
C ARG A 370 -5.10 16.83 0.47
N THR A 371 -6.10 16.49 -0.34
CA THR A 371 -6.91 15.26 -0.31
C THR A 371 -6.22 14.07 -0.99
N VAL A 372 -5.07 14.28 -1.64
CA VAL A 372 -4.33 13.27 -2.40
C VAL A 372 -3.13 12.77 -1.63
N ARG A 373 -2.84 11.47 -1.73
CA ARG A 373 -1.65 10.86 -1.14
C ARG A 373 -0.61 10.48 -2.19
N LEU A 374 0.53 11.16 -2.18
CA LEU A 374 1.70 10.71 -2.95
C LEU A 374 2.35 9.53 -2.23
N THR A 375 2.09 8.31 -2.68
CA THR A 375 2.54 7.08 -2.00
C THR A 375 4.04 6.88 -2.20
N ARG A 376 4.50 7.06 -3.44
CA ARG A 376 5.87 6.79 -3.85
C ARG A 376 6.34 7.76 -4.93
N ILE A 377 7.59 8.16 -4.81
CA ILE A 377 8.28 9.02 -5.77
C ILE A 377 9.56 8.25 -6.10
N ILE A 378 9.69 7.78 -7.34
CA ILE A 378 10.68 6.80 -7.87
C ILE A 378 10.31 5.33 -7.67
N ARG A 379 10.61 4.53 -8.69
CA ARG A 379 10.44 3.07 -8.73
C ARG A 379 11.59 2.32 -8.03
N ASP A 380 11.35 1.09 -7.59
CA ASP A 380 12.35 0.21 -6.96
C ASP A 380 13.31 -0.48 -7.96
N ILE A 381 13.73 0.23 -9.02
CA ILE A 381 14.66 -0.34 -10.00
C ILE A 381 16.09 -0.16 -9.52
N PRO A 382 16.91 -1.24 -9.47
CA PRO A 382 18.33 -1.12 -9.16
C PRO A 382 19.04 -0.19 -10.12
N THR A 383 19.81 0.76 -9.58
CA THR A 383 20.49 1.80 -10.36
C THR A 383 21.56 1.26 -11.30
N THR A 384 22.01 0.02 -11.07
CA THR A 384 22.89 -0.75 -11.96
C THR A 384 22.26 -1.06 -13.31
N ASN A 385 20.93 -1.10 -13.40
CA ASN A 385 20.20 -1.30 -14.66
C ASN A 385 19.95 0.01 -15.43
N VAL A 386 20.23 1.16 -14.81
CA VAL A 386 19.96 2.47 -15.40
C VAL A 386 21.13 2.87 -16.29
N VAL A 387 20.86 2.91 -17.59
CA VAL A 387 21.84 3.28 -18.63
C VAL A 387 22.29 4.73 -18.43
N GLU A 388 21.35 5.67 -18.49
CA GLU A 388 21.59 7.11 -18.38
C GLU A 388 20.41 7.82 -17.67
N GLY A 389 20.66 9.02 -17.16
CA GLY A 389 19.69 9.84 -16.42
C GLY A 389 19.97 9.84 -14.91
N PHE A 390 18.92 10.07 -14.12
CA PHE A 390 19.02 10.14 -12.67
C PHE A 390 19.28 8.75 -12.03
N LYS A 391 20.10 8.71 -10.99
CA LYS A 391 20.41 7.47 -10.24
C LYS A 391 20.20 7.59 -8.73
N LYS A 392 19.91 8.78 -8.19
CA LYS A 392 19.65 8.94 -6.75
C LYS A 392 18.32 8.31 -6.35
N ALA A 393 18.36 7.48 -5.30
CA ALA A 393 17.17 6.81 -4.75
C ALA A 393 16.36 7.71 -3.77
N ASN A 394 16.86 8.89 -3.41
CA ASN A 394 16.27 9.78 -2.41
C ASN A 394 15.67 11.07 -2.99
N LEU A 395 15.24 11.10 -4.27
CA LEU A 395 14.71 12.32 -4.91
C LEU A 395 13.53 12.94 -4.17
N ARG A 396 12.70 12.15 -3.46
CA ARG A 396 11.65 12.71 -2.59
C ARG A 396 12.21 13.67 -1.55
N GLN A 397 13.30 13.29 -0.89
CA GLN A 397 13.93 14.11 0.15
C GLN A 397 14.54 15.36 -0.46
N ILE A 398 15.22 15.22 -1.60
CA ILE A 398 15.87 16.33 -2.30
C ILE A 398 14.82 17.35 -2.78
N ALA A 399 13.73 16.90 -3.39
CA ALA A 399 12.61 17.76 -3.79
C ALA A 399 11.96 18.46 -2.59
N GLN A 400 11.85 17.78 -1.43
CA GLN A 400 11.34 18.40 -0.20
C GLN A 400 12.28 19.49 0.34
N GLN A 401 13.59 19.27 0.32
CA GLN A 401 14.58 20.26 0.74
C GLN A 401 14.56 21.50 -0.17
N ARG A 402 14.40 21.31 -1.48
CA ARG A 402 14.24 22.41 -2.44
C ARG A 402 13.03 23.28 -2.12
N LEU A 403 11.87 22.65 -1.88
CA LEU A 403 10.67 23.38 -1.50
C LEU A 403 10.86 24.18 -0.21
N GLN A 404 11.48 23.57 0.81
CA GLN A 404 11.78 24.25 2.07
C GLN A 404 12.69 25.48 1.88
N ALA A 405 13.73 25.36 1.05
CA ALA A 405 14.64 26.47 0.73
C ALA A 405 13.92 27.62 0.01
N GLN A 406 12.82 27.33 -0.69
CA GLN A 406 11.97 28.31 -1.39
C GLN A 406 10.80 28.83 -0.52
N GLY A 407 10.70 28.42 0.75
CA GLY A 407 9.56 28.77 1.61
C GLY A 407 8.25 28.07 1.23
N LEU A 408 8.31 27.04 0.37
CA LEU A 408 7.16 26.27 -0.10
C LEU A 408 7.01 24.97 0.69
N ARG A 409 5.78 24.44 0.73
CA ARG A 409 5.47 23.16 1.39
C ARG A 409 4.48 22.34 0.57
N CYS A 410 4.69 21.02 0.55
CA CYS A 410 3.77 20.07 -0.07
C CYS A 410 2.64 19.72 0.90
N GLN A 411 1.39 19.83 0.44
CA GLN A 411 0.18 19.66 1.26
C GLN A 411 -0.45 18.25 1.15
N CYS A 412 0.11 17.35 0.35
CA CYS A 412 -0.42 15.99 0.20
C CYS A 412 -0.52 15.25 1.54
N ILE A 413 -1.41 14.26 1.65
CA ILE A 413 -1.66 13.48 2.88
C ILE A 413 -0.35 12.99 3.49
N ARG A 414 0.56 12.42 2.68
CA ARG A 414 1.84 11.86 3.17
C ARG A 414 2.78 12.87 3.83
N CYS A 415 2.66 14.14 3.47
CA CYS A 415 3.43 15.22 4.10
C CYS A 415 2.80 15.71 5.40
N ARG A 416 1.52 15.40 5.63
CA ARG A 416 0.72 15.83 6.78
C ARG A 416 0.39 14.71 7.78
N GLU A 417 0.67 13.44 7.54
CA GLU A 417 0.41 12.35 8.52
C GLU A 417 1.11 12.63 9.87
N VAL A 418 0.44 12.39 11.01
CA VAL A 418 0.99 12.57 12.39
C VAL A 418 2.20 11.66 12.70
N ARG A 419 2.47 10.65 11.86
CA ARG A 419 3.59 9.70 11.98
C ARG A 419 3.69 9.06 13.37
N ARG A 420 4.63 9.50 14.21
CA ARG A 420 4.92 8.97 15.56
C ARG A 420 4.57 9.98 16.65
N GLN A 421 4.02 11.12 16.28
CA GLN A 421 3.56 12.10 17.25
C GLN A 421 2.33 11.55 17.94
N GLU A 422 2.40 11.49 19.26
CA GLU A 422 1.22 11.25 20.08
C GLU A 422 0.33 12.49 20.04
N VAL A 423 -0.95 12.27 19.78
CA VAL A 423 -1.94 13.34 19.68
C VAL A 423 -3.15 12.95 20.50
N SER A 424 -3.58 13.87 21.38
CA SER A 424 -4.82 13.70 22.14
C SER A 424 -6.04 13.95 21.23
N PRO A 425 -7.11 13.14 21.32
CA PRO A 425 -8.34 13.36 20.56
C PRO A 425 -9.00 14.73 20.76
N GLU A 426 -8.73 15.40 21.89
CA GLU A 426 -9.27 16.73 22.21
C GLU A 426 -8.54 17.88 21.49
N ASP A 427 -7.29 17.66 21.08
CA ASP A 427 -6.49 18.61 20.31
C ASP A 427 -6.79 18.56 18.80
N LEU A 428 -7.71 17.67 18.40
CA LEU A 428 -8.04 17.41 17.01
C LEU A 428 -9.29 18.15 16.57
N THR A 429 -9.15 18.89 15.47
CA THR A 429 -10.27 19.54 14.79
C THR A 429 -10.67 18.72 13.56
N LEU A 430 -11.99 18.51 13.39
CA LEU A 430 -12.52 17.90 12.18
C LEU A 430 -12.63 18.95 11.07
N THR A 431 -12.00 18.69 9.93
CA THR A 431 -12.09 19.50 8.71
C THR A 431 -12.74 18.69 7.58
N VAL A 432 -13.38 19.38 6.65
CA VAL A 432 -14.00 18.78 5.46
C VAL A 432 -13.57 19.57 4.23
N GLU A 433 -12.93 18.89 3.30
CA GLU A 433 -12.55 19.44 1.99
C GLU A 433 -13.47 18.82 0.93
N THR A 434 -14.25 19.66 0.23
CA THR A 434 -15.18 19.22 -0.81
C THR A 434 -14.61 19.52 -2.19
N TYR A 435 -14.76 18.59 -3.13
CA TYR A 435 -14.41 18.81 -4.53
C TYR A 435 -15.38 18.06 -5.46
N GLU A 436 -15.62 18.64 -6.63
CA GLU A 436 -16.47 18.03 -7.65
C GLU A 436 -15.64 17.12 -8.57
N THR A 437 -16.27 16.03 -8.98
CA THR A 437 -15.81 15.21 -10.11
C THR A 437 -16.87 15.24 -11.21
N ASP A 438 -16.62 14.54 -12.29
CA ASP A 438 -17.57 14.43 -13.40
C ASP A 438 -18.78 13.51 -13.12
N ALA A 439 -18.84 12.84 -11.96
CA ALA A 439 -19.96 11.95 -11.61
C ALA A 439 -20.35 11.95 -10.12
N THR A 440 -19.54 12.57 -9.26
CA THR A 440 -19.74 12.58 -7.80
C THR A 440 -19.29 13.89 -7.19
N THR A 441 -19.92 14.28 -6.09
CA THR A 441 -19.37 15.25 -5.14
C THR A 441 -18.59 14.48 -4.07
N GLU A 442 -17.30 14.80 -3.90
CA GLU A 442 -16.42 14.11 -2.96
C GLU A 442 -16.16 14.98 -1.73
N HIS A 443 -16.21 14.36 -0.55
CA HIS A 443 -15.84 14.97 0.72
C HIS A 443 -14.70 14.21 1.38
N PHE A 444 -13.59 14.92 1.62
CA PHE A 444 -12.47 14.42 2.40
C PHE A 444 -12.57 14.97 3.83
N LEU A 445 -13.04 14.12 4.74
CA LEU A 445 -13.14 14.43 6.17
C LEU A 445 -11.80 14.09 6.82
N SER A 446 -11.23 14.97 7.63
CA SER A 446 -10.00 14.66 8.36
C SER A 446 -9.95 15.27 9.75
N PHE A 447 -9.48 14.51 10.73
CA PHE A 447 -9.07 15.03 12.03
C PHE A 447 -7.63 15.53 11.93
N VAL A 448 -7.44 16.83 12.19
CA VAL A 448 -6.14 17.49 12.11
C VAL A 448 -5.74 18.19 13.41
N THR A 449 -4.44 18.22 13.67
CA THR A 449 -3.83 19.03 14.75
C THR A 449 -3.79 20.51 14.37
N ALA A 450 -3.46 21.36 15.36
CA ALA A 450 -3.21 22.79 15.14
C ALA A 450 -2.11 23.09 14.09
N ASP A 451 -1.12 22.19 13.94
CA ASP A 451 -0.06 22.29 12.92
C ASP A 451 -0.40 21.59 11.59
N ASP A 452 -1.69 21.31 11.34
CA ASP A 452 -2.22 20.69 10.11
C ASP A 452 -1.66 19.27 9.87
N ARG A 453 -1.58 18.46 10.93
CA ARG A 453 -1.24 17.03 10.86
C ARG A 453 -2.47 16.15 10.93
N ILE A 454 -2.61 15.22 9.98
CA ILE A 454 -3.73 14.30 9.87
C ILE A 454 -3.54 13.12 10.83
N ALA A 455 -4.45 13.00 11.80
CA ALA A 455 -4.56 11.88 12.73
C ALA A 455 -5.49 10.77 12.22
N GLY A 456 -6.49 11.14 11.40
CA GLY A 456 -7.35 10.19 10.69
C GLY A 456 -8.17 10.89 9.62
N PHE A 457 -8.64 10.15 8.63
CA PHE A 457 -9.45 10.69 7.54
C PHE A 457 -10.46 9.67 7.00
N LEU A 458 -11.49 10.19 6.32
CA LEU A 458 -12.50 9.43 5.61
C LEU A 458 -12.78 10.07 4.25
N ARG A 459 -12.98 9.23 3.22
CA ARG A 459 -13.44 9.64 1.88
C ARG A 459 -14.91 9.29 1.72
N LEU A 460 -15.77 10.30 1.67
CA LEU A 460 -17.19 10.16 1.38
C LEU A 460 -17.44 10.63 -0.06
N SER A 461 -18.17 9.82 -0.82
CA SER A 461 -18.53 10.07 -2.20
C SER A 461 -20.05 10.10 -2.33
N LEU A 462 -20.56 11.15 -2.95
CA LEU A 462 -21.98 11.37 -3.20
C LEU A 462 -22.22 11.33 -4.71
N PRO A 463 -22.66 10.20 -5.28
CA PRO A 463 -22.95 10.09 -6.71
C PRO A 463 -24.07 11.03 -7.15
N HIS A 464 -23.86 11.77 -8.25
CA HIS A 464 -24.88 12.64 -8.81
C HIS A 464 -26.13 11.84 -9.20
N ALA A 465 -27.32 12.47 -9.14
CA ALA A 465 -28.59 11.77 -9.33
C ALA A 465 -28.76 11.14 -10.72
N ASP A 466 -28.08 11.68 -11.72
CA ASP A 466 -28.04 11.25 -13.12
C ASP A 466 -26.82 10.37 -13.46
N ALA A 467 -25.99 10.02 -12.46
CA ALA A 467 -24.82 9.18 -12.68
C ALA A 467 -25.22 7.75 -13.08
N ASP A 468 -24.65 7.26 -14.19
CA ASP A 468 -24.81 5.89 -14.64
C ASP A 468 -23.96 4.93 -13.78
N LEU A 469 -24.60 4.21 -12.86
CA LEU A 469 -23.92 3.39 -11.87
C LEU A 469 -23.49 2.03 -12.48
N PRO A 470 -22.19 1.67 -12.41
CA PRO A 470 -21.72 0.38 -12.92
C PRO A 470 -22.17 -0.82 -12.06
N ILE A 471 -22.66 -0.56 -10.86
CA ILE A 471 -23.17 -1.57 -9.92
C ILE A 471 -24.56 -1.09 -9.49
N PRO A 472 -25.63 -1.64 -10.09
CA PRO A 472 -27.00 -1.18 -9.85
C PRO A 472 -27.43 -1.25 -8.38
N GLU A 473 -26.86 -2.17 -7.59
CA GLU A 473 -27.13 -2.32 -6.17
C GLU A 473 -26.73 -1.09 -5.34
N LEU A 474 -25.86 -0.22 -5.87
CA LEU A 474 -25.46 1.03 -5.22
C LEU A 474 -26.43 2.20 -5.50
N ALA A 475 -27.50 1.99 -6.27
CA ALA A 475 -28.49 3.04 -6.53
C ALA A 475 -29.04 3.63 -5.23
N GLY A 476 -29.07 4.96 -5.14
CA GLY A 476 -29.54 5.69 -3.96
C GLY A 476 -28.64 5.62 -2.72
N HIS A 477 -27.42 5.09 -2.83
CA HIS A 477 -26.45 5.04 -1.74
C HIS A 477 -25.43 6.18 -1.84
N ALA A 478 -25.16 6.83 -0.71
CA ALA A 478 -23.87 7.49 -0.51
C ALA A 478 -22.77 6.43 -0.32
N MET A 479 -21.51 6.76 -0.55
CA MET A 479 -20.41 5.77 -0.53
C MET A 479 -19.24 6.20 0.35
N ILE A 480 -18.88 5.40 1.34
CA ILE A 480 -17.61 5.52 2.07
C ILE A 480 -16.55 4.72 1.31
N ARG A 481 -15.60 5.44 0.71
CA ARG A 481 -14.51 4.88 -0.13
C ARG A 481 -13.27 4.51 0.69
N GLU A 482 -13.04 5.19 1.81
CA GLU A 482 -11.89 4.94 2.68
C GLU A 482 -12.15 5.44 4.10
N VAL A 483 -11.69 4.68 5.10
CA VAL A 483 -11.48 5.17 6.47
C VAL A 483 -10.06 4.79 6.88
N HIS A 484 -9.30 5.75 7.41
CA HIS A 484 -7.94 5.51 7.86
C HIS A 484 -7.65 6.32 9.13
N VAL A 485 -7.17 5.66 10.18
CA VAL A 485 -6.78 6.29 11.46
C VAL A 485 -5.33 5.94 11.75
N TYR A 486 -4.49 6.92 12.01
CA TYR A 486 -3.06 6.72 12.32
C TYR A 486 -2.87 6.28 13.78
N GLY A 487 -1.86 5.40 13.98
CA GLY A 487 -1.76 4.51 15.13
C GLY A 487 -1.32 5.09 16.49
N PRO A 488 -0.57 6.21 16.61
CA PRO A 488 -0.26 6.78 17.91
C PRO A 488 -1.26 7.88 18.30
N VAL A 489 -2.56 7.64 18.10
CA VAL A 489 -3.58 8.45 18.78
C VAL A 489 -3.87 7.75 20.10
N LEU A 490 -3.35 8.31 21.19
CA LEU A 490 -3.58 7.82 22.55
C LEU A 490 -5.07 7.92 22.89
N GLY A 491 -5.56 6.95 23.67
CA GLY A 491 -6.85 7.05 24.34
C GLY A 491 -7.82 5.88 24.11
N LEU A 492 -7.36 4.63 24.12
CA LEU A 492 -8.23 3.48 24.38
C LEU A 492 -7.48 2.45 25.22
N GLY A 493 -7.59 2.58 26.53
CA GLY A 493 -6.98 1.67 27.47
C GLY A 493 -7.16 2.10 28.92
N GLU A 494 -8.40 2.30 29.36
CA GLU A 494 -8.89 1.88 30.68
C GLU A 494 -10.42 2.00 30.69
N GLU A 495 -11.09 0.99 31.24
CA GLU A 495 -12.54 0.92 31.37
C GLU A 495 -13.06 2.10 32.21
N SER A 496 -13.55 3.16 31.56
CA SER A 496 -14.37 4.18 32.21
C SER A 496 -15.81 4.10 31.71
N GLN A 497 -16.71 3.74 32.63
CA GLN A 497 -18.15 3.87 32.46
C GLN A 497 -18.50 5.34 32.13
N GLY A 498 -18.77 5.62 30.85
CA GLY A 498 -19.11 6.95 30.35
C GLY A 498 -19.24 6.96 28.83
N GLU A 499 -20.43 6.65 28.32
CA GLU A 499 -20.72 6.24 26.93
C GLU A 499 -20.53 7.31 25.83
N ALA A 500 -20.15 8.56 26.14
CA ALA A 500 -20.10 9.64 25.14
C ALA A 500 -18.72 10.28 24.90
N GLN A 501 -17.77 10.20 25.85
CA GLN A 501 -16.47 10.90 25.72
C GLN A 501 -15.35 10.06 25.09
N HIS A 502 -15.55 8.74 24.93
CA HIS A 502 -14.50 7.79 24.50
C HIS A 502 -14.74 7.19 23.09
N MET A 503 -15.41 7.90 22.18
CA MET A 503 -15.59 7.43 20.81
C MET A 503 -14.29 7.58 19.99
N GLY A 504 -13.75 6.46 19.51
CA GLY A 504 -12.57 6.46 18.64
C GLY A 504 -12.77 7.29 17.36
N LEU A 505 -11.68 7.87 16.83
CA LEU A 505 -11.73 8.78 15.67
C LEU A 505 -12.42 8.18 14.44
N GLY A 506 -12.23 6.88 14.18
CA GLY A 506 -12.89 6.19 13.06
C GLY A 506 -14.41 6.22 13.18
N THR A 507 -14.94 5.98 14.38
CA THR A 507 -16.39 6.06 14.65
C THR A 507 -16.92 7.46 14.40
N ARG A 508 -16.22 8.49 14.91
CA ARG A 508 -16.62 9.90 14.72
C ARG A 508 -16.65 10.28 13.23
N LEU A 509 -15.69 9.78 12.43
CA LEU A 509 -15.67 9.98 10.98
C LEU A 509 -16.88 9.31 10.30
N VAL A 510 -17.16 8.05 10.63
CA VAL A 510 -18.30 7.30 10.05
C VAL A 510 -19.63 7.96 10.39
N GLU A 511 -19.84 8.38 11.64
CA GLU A 511 -21.07 9.05 12.04
C GLU A 511 -21.22 10.42 11.38
N ARG A 512 -20.14 11.19 11.21
CA ARG A 512 -20.22 12.44 10.43
C ARG A 512 -20.55 12.17 8.96
N ALA A 513 -19.98 11.11 8.37
CA ALA A 513 -20.27 10.74 6.98
C ALA A 513 -21.75 10.37 6.79
N LYS A 514 -22.34 9.60 7.71
CA LYS A 514 -23.78 9.30 7.72
C LYS A 514 -24.63 10.56 7.81
N ALA A 515 -24.29 11.48 8.72
CA ALA A 515 -25.00 12.75 8.86
C ALA A 515 -24.96 13.58 7.56
N MET A 516 -23.78 13.74 6.95
CA MET A 516 -23.63 14.46 5.67
C MET A 516 -24.39 13.79 4.53
N ALA A 517 -24.38 12.45 4.45
CA ALA A 517 -25.15 11.73 3.45
C ALA A 517 -26.67 11.94 3.62
N ARG A 518 -27.17 11.95 4.86
CA ARG A 518 -28.58 12.26 5.16
C ARG A 518 -28.94 13.71 4.82
N GLU A 519 -28.07 14.67 5.16
CA GLU A 519 -28.19 16.09 4.80
C GLU A 519 -28.26 16.29 3.27
N ALA A 520 -27.55 15.45 2.51
CA ALA A 520 -27.55 15.45 1.04
C ALA A 520 -28.73 14.66 0.42
N GLY A 521 -29.63 14.10 1.22
CA GLY A 521 -30.86 13.44 0.75
C GLY A 521 -30.73 11.94 0.46
N TYR A 522 -29.62 11.29 0.83
CA TYR A 522 -29.49 9.84 0.69
C TYR A 522 -30.21 9.12 1.83
N GLY A 523 -30.96 8.06 1.50
CA GLY A 523 -31.62 7.19 2.48
C GLY A 523 -30.75 6.01 2.95
N ARG A 524 -29.64 5.74 2.26
CA ARG A 524 -28.71 4.65 2.55
C ARG A 524 -27.26 5.07 2.32
N ILE A 525 -26.35 4.38 2.99
CA ILE A 525 -24.91 4.53 2.79
C ILE A 525 -24.27 3.15 2.64
N ALA A 526 -23.39 3.02 1.65
CA ALA A 526 -22.58 1.84 1.42
C ALA A 526 -21.13 2.11 1.83
N VAL A 527 -20.39 1.05 2.11
CA VAL A 527 -18.93 1.09 2.34
C VAL A 527 -18.24 -0.03 1.57
N ILE A 528 -17.14 0.30 0.90
CA ILE A 528 -16.24 -0.67 0.28
C ILE A 528 -15.29 -1.30 1.32
N SER A 529 -15.86 -2.08 2.23
CA SER A 529 -15.08 -2.72 3.29
C SER A 529 -14.12 -3.78 2.71
N ALA A 530 -12.94 -3.87 3.32
CA ALA A 530 -12.07 -5.02 3.16
C ALA A 530 -12.61 -6.17 4.02
N ILE A 531 -12.28 -7.41 3.66
CA ILE A 531 -12.79 -8.60 4.34
C ILE A 531 -12.52 -8.55 5.86
N GLY A 532 -11.29 -8.25 6.25
CA GLY A 532 -10.88 -8.16 7.65
C GLY A 532 -11.39 -6.92 8.41
N THR A 533 -12.09 -5.99 7.74
CA THR A 533 -12.73 -4.83 8.38
C THR A 533 -14.24 -4.93 8.47
N GLN A 534 -14.86 -6.00 7.97
CA GLN A 534 -16.33 -6.16 8.03
C GLN A 534 -16.87 -6.15 9.46
N ALA A 535 -16.21 -6.85 10.39
CA ALA A 535 -16.60 -6.86 11.81
C ALA A 535 -16.54 -5.47 12.47
N TYR A 536 -15.71 -4.55 11.96
CA TYR A 536 -15.69 -3.16 12.44
C TYR A 536 -16.96 -2.43 12.00
N TYR A 537 -17.33 -2.52 10.72
CA TYR A 537 -18.53 -1.85 10.20
C TYR A 537 -19.83 -2.43 10.74
N HIS A 538 -19.88 -3.74 11.05
CA HIS A 538 -21.04 -4.35 11.72
C HIS A 538 -21.31 -3.70 13.09
N LYS A 539 -20.28 -3.36 13.85
CA LYS A 539 -20.42 -2.62 15.13
C LYS A 539 -20.95 -1.20 14.93
N HIS A 540 -20.88 -0.67 13.72
CA HIS A 540 -21.37 0.65 13.33
C HIS A 540 -22.70 0.59 12.56
N GLY A 541 -23.43 -0.55 12.64
CA GLY A 541 -24.76 -0.70 12.06
C GLY A 541 -24.79 -0.91 10.54
N PHE A 542 -23.67 -1.34 9.96
CA PHE A 542 -23.65 -1.80 8.57
C PHE A 542 -23.84 -3.32 8.50
N GLU A 543 -24.63 -3.78 7.55
CA GLU A 543 -24.84 -5.20 7.28
C GLU A 543 -24.30 -5.58 5.91
N VAL A 544 -23.99 -6.86 5.71
CA VAL A 544 -23.56 -7.35 4.39
C VAL A 544 -24.75 -7.33 3.43
N ASP A 545 -24.59 -6.63 2.31
CA ASP A 545 -25.60 -6.48 1.26
C ASP A 545 -24.93 -6.64 -0.11
N GLY A 546 -25.05 -7.85 -0.66
CA GLY A 546 -24.40 -8.24 -1.90
C GLY A 546 -22.87 -8.11 -1.83
N LEU A 547 -22.30 -7.19 -2.61
CA LEU A 547 -20.85 -6.98 -2.76
C LEU A 547 -20.26 -5.96 -1.77
N TYR A 548 -21.11 -5.34 -0.93
CA TYR A 548 -20.76 -4.23 -0.05
C TYR A 548 -21.29 -4.47 1.36
N MET A 549 -20.99 -3.55 2.27
CA MET A 549 -21.78 -3.41 3.49
C MET A 549 -22.59 -2.12 3.42
N THR A 550 -23.85 -2.16 3.82
CA THR A 550 -24.79 -1.03 3.72
C THR A 550 -25.44 -0.75 5.07
N ALA A 551 -25.82 0.51 5.30
CA ALA A 551 -26.58 0.95 6.46
C ALA A 551 -27.70 1.89 6.01
N MET A 552 -28.83 1.83 6.71
CA MET A 552 -29.89 2.84 6.60
C MET A 552 -29.42 4.15 7.25
N LEU A 553 -29.79 5.29 6.66
CA LEU A 553 -29.51 6.62 7.19
C LEU A 553 -30.71 7.18 7.94
#